data_AF-A0AAD7CCN6-F1
#
_entry.id   AF-A0AAD7CCN6-F1
#
_cell.length_a   1.000
_cell.length_b   1.000
_cell.length_c   1.000
_cell.angle_alpha   90.00
_cell.angle_beta   90.00
_cell.angle_gamma   90.00
#
_symmetry.space_group_name_H-M   'P 1'
#
loop_
_entity.id
_entity.type
_entity.pdbx_description
1 polymer ?
#
loop_
_entity_poly.entity_id
_entity_poly.type
_entity_poly.pdbx_seq_one_letter_code
_entity_poly.pdbx_strand_id
1 'polypeptide(L)'
;MHFDRPTAFMEELRSQVRAKIPEGTRGHLYTEALESEVRAKIPKEILDGLLYTDEDVAASRDRVILCAYPEDDYDYSNEPGAIKLPHDCWMLHDFEPCDYVEYQHRGDQLRKYEQRRRVHLEHEFGVVTHCSLVIFRCRFPEFSPSLISRVVRHGNPREFHGCVVATQEQWVEWLKVVDVAFEDNDDEAPKDWWLEFLTRSDRTSEGIIHDAWMGPGNMWMFVRPDRFPITEALALQPFQEFAVNTPSDTSNGSLALPDFPLDIILELCSYLPLRSLLYLTQINKRLRALILPHLDVLVGRSFKHERRSLLPETPSSAYRSNEEHEWWTKEWVEGGKGDVNSIPWTAYARACATSRSMRSRKRIWDIVGEMEVAARRDVVI
;
A
#
# COMPACT_ATOMS: atom_id res chain seq x y z
N MET A 1 -3.27 11.74 -20.02
CA MET A 1 -3.10 11.26 -21.40
C MET A 1 -4.45 10.73 -21.83
N HIS A 2 -5.11 11.36 -22.79
CA HIS A 2 -6.27 10.75 -23.44
C HIS A 2 -5.73 9.70 -24.40
N PHE A 3 -6.08 8.43 -24.16
CA PHE A 3 -5.79 7.36 -25.11
C PHE A 3 -6.89 7.41 -26.18
N ASP A 4 -6.51 7.81 -27.40
CA ASP A 4 -7.43 7.94 -28.54
C ASP A 4 -7.71 6.56 -29.16
N ARG A 5 -8.91 6.01 -28.91
CA ARG A 5 -9.54 4.85 -29.60
C ARG A 5 -8.70 3.54 -29.65
N PRO A 6 -9.33 2.37 -29.87
CA PRO A 6 -8.59 1.12 -30.04
C PRO A 6 -7.58 1.27 -31.18
N THR A 7 -6.31 0.98 -30.91
CA THR A 7 -5.27 0.98 -31.94
C THR A 7 -5.58 -0.04 -33.04
N ALA A 8 -5.16 0.23 -34.28
CA ALA A 8 -5.36 -0.68 -35.43
C ALA A 8 -4.88 -2.13 -35.16
N PHE A 9 -3.89 -2.28 -34.27
CA PHE A 9 -3.41 -3.58 -33.78
C PHE A 9 -4.48 -4.37 -33.03
N MET A 10 -5.26 -3.72 -32.15
CA MET A 10 -6.33 -4.36 -31.38
C MET A 10 -7.47 -4.85 -32.27
N GLU A 11 -7.82 -4.05 -33.28
CA GLU A 11 -8.82 -4.45 -34.28
C GLU A 11 -8.34 -5.64 -35.11
N GLU A 12 -7.06 -5.66 -35.50
CA GLU A 12 -6.45 -6.78 -36.21
C GLU A 12 -6.45 -8.06 -35.34
N LEU A 13 -6.05 -7.97 -34.07
CA LEU A 13 -6.04 -9.12 -33.17
C LEU A 13 -7.45 -9.67 -32.93
N ARG A 14 -8.41 -8.78 -32.66
CA ARG A 14 -9.83 -9.16 -32.51
C ARG A 14 -10.35 -9.84 -33.76
N SER A 15 -9.96 -9.38 -34.94
CA SER A 15 -10.28 -10.00 -36.23
C SER A 15 -9.67 -11.41 -36.35
N GLN A 16 -8.38 -11.58 -35.99
CA GLN A 16 -7.68 -12.86 -36.00
C GLN A 16 -8.35 -13.89 -35.07
N VAL A 17 -8.74 -13.47 -33.87
CA VAL A 17 -9.43 -14.34 -32.89
C VAL A 17 -10.86 -14.66 -33.34
N ARG A 18 -11.61 -13.69 -33.88
CA ARG A 18 -12.95 -13.93 -34.45
C ARG A 18 -12.92 -14.93 -35.60
N ALA A 19 -11.89 -14.90 -36.44
CA ALA A 19 -11.74 -15.85 -37.54
C ALA A 19 -11.48 -17.31 -37.06
N LYS A 20 -10.96 -17.49 -35.85
CA LYS A 20 -10.64 -18.81 -35.27
C LYS A 20 -11.78 -19.42 -34.45
N ILE A 21 -12.77 -18.62 -34.04
CA ILE A 21 -13.84 -19.04 -33.14
C ILE A 21 -15.15 -19.18 -33.93
N PRO A 22 -15.84 -20.33 -33.88
CA PRO A 22 -17.11 -20.52 -34.57
C PRO A 22 -18.17 -19.49 -34.14
N GLU A 23 -18.88 -18.91 -35.12
CA GLU A 23 -20.03 -18.03 -34.88
C GLU A 23 -21.08 -18.74 -34.00
N GLY A 24 -21.27 -18.26 -32.78
CA GLY A 24 -22.21 -18.82 -31.80
C GLY A 24 -21.57 -19.25 -30.47
N THR A 25 -20.24 -19.24 -30.39
CA THR A 25 -19.53 -19.53 -29.14
C THR A 25 -19.63 -18.33 -28.18
N ARG A 26 -20.37 -18.46 -27.06
CA ARG A 26 -20.66 -17.38 -26.09
C ARG A 26 -19.37 -16.73 -25.55
N GLY A 27 -19.46 -15.43 -25.22
CA GLY A 27 -18.35 -14.50 -24.94
C GLY A 27 -17.20 -14.99 -24.06
N HIS A 28 -17.43 -15.88 -23.08
CA HIS A 28 -16.36 -16.40 -22.21
C HIS A 28 -15.24 -17.13 -22.98
N LEU A 29 -15.58 -17.90 -24.01
CA LEU A 29 -14.58 -18.62 -24.82
C LEU A 29 -13.81 -17.67 -25.77
N TYR A 30 -14.44 -16.54 -26.14
CA TYR A 30 -13.79 -15.48 -26.90
C TYR A 30 -12.72 -14.78 -26.06
N THR A 31 -13.05 -14.47 -24.81
CA THR A 31 -12.14 -13.83 -23.87
C THR A 31 -10.93 -14.72 -23.56
N GLU A 32 -11.12 -16.02 -23.28
CA GLU A 32 -10.01 -16.94 -23.02
C GLU A 32 -9.07 -17.13 -24.23
N ALA A 33 -9.64 -17.25 -25.43
CA ALA A 33 -8.86 -17.40 -26.65
C ALA A 33 -8.10 -16.11 -26.99
N LEU A 34 -8.72 -14.95 -26.81
CA LEU A 34 -8.06 -13.65 -26.93
C LEU A 34 -6.92 -13.55 -25.91
N GLU A 35 -7.16 -13.85 -24.63
CA GLU A 35 -6.13 -13.87 -23.60
C GLU A 35 -4.96 -14.82 -23.92
N SER A 36 -5.24 -15.99 -24.47
CA SER A 36 -4.21 -16.95 -24.90
C SER A 36 -3.35 -16.41 -26.05
N GLU A 37 -3.99 -15.84 -27.07
CA GLU A 37 -3.30 -15.30 -28.24
C GLU A 37 -2.51 -14.02 -27.91
N VAL A 38 -3.03 -13.22 -26.98
CA VAL A 38 -2.35 -12.08 -26.36
C VAL A 38 -1.09 -12.52 -25.62
N ARG A 39 -1.21 -13.51 -24.72
CA ARG A 39 -0.07 -14.03 -23.97
C ARG A 39 1.02 -14.57 -24.89
N ALA A 40 0.64 -15.14 -26.04
CA ALA A 40 1.61 -15.60 -27.04
C ALA A 40 2.37 -14.45 -27.73
N LYS A 41 1.80 -13.24 -27.76
CA LYS A 41 2.44 -12.05 -28.37
C LYS A 41 3.25 -11.22 -27.38
N ILE A 42 3.01 -11.34 -26.08
CA ILE A 42 3.78 -10.60 -25.06
C ILE A 42 5.13 -11.32 -24.86
N PRO A 43 6.27 -10.62 -24.96
CA PRO A 43 7.57 -11.17 -24.62
C PRO A 43 7.58 -11.81 -23.24
N LYS A 44 8.14 -13.03 -23.14
CA LYS A 44 8.21 -13.78 -21.88
C LYS A 44 8.86 -12.98 -20.74
N GLU A 45 9.90 -12.22 -21.06
CA GLU A 45 10.62 -11.36 -20.10
C GLU A 45 9.70 -10.31 -19.45
N ILE A 46 8.74 -9.76 -20.21
CA ILE A 46 7.74 -8.84 -19.68
C ILE A 46 6.82 -9.59 -18.72
N LEU A 47 6.26 -10.73 -19.15
CA LEU A 47 5.37 -11.54 -18.30
C LEU A 47 6.05 -11.95 -16.99
N ASP A 48 7.29 -12.43 -17.06
CA ASP A 48 8.08 -12.81 -15.90
C ASP A 48 8.35 -11.59 -14.98
N GLY A 49 8.53 -10.40 -15.56
CA GLY A 49 8.72 -9.14 -14.82
C GLY A 49 7.45 -8.57 -14.16
N LEU A 50 6.27 -9.06 -14.53
CA LEU A 50 4.97 -8.65 -13.95
C LEU A 50 4.48 -9.59 -12.85
N LEU A 51 5.24 -10.63 -12.52
CA LEU A 51 4.91 -11.54 -11.44
C LEU A 51 5.04 -10.89 -10.06
N TYR A 52 4.01 -11.06 -9.24
CA TYR A 52 4.11 -10.84 -7.80
C TYR A 52 5.04 -11.89 -7.18
N THR A 53 5.74 -11.50 -6.13
CA THR A 53 6.57 -12.45 -5.38
C THR A 53 5.69 -13.47 -4.66
N ASP A 54 6.21 -14.67 -4.38
CA ASP A 54 5.48 -15.68 -3.60
C ASP A 54 5.07 -15.14 -2.21
N GLU A 55 5.88 -14.24 -1.65
CA GLU A 55 5.58 -13.56 -0.39
C GLU A 55 4.40 -12.58 -0.49
N ASP A 56 4.30 -11.81 -1.58
CA ASP A 56 3.14 -10.94 -1.84
C ASP A 56 1.86 -11.77 -1.98
N VAL A 57 1.95 -12.90 -2.69
CA VAL A 57 0.82 -13.82 -2.89
C VAL A 57 0.43 -14.50 -1.58
N ALA A 58 1.39 -14.86 -0.74
CA ALA A 58 1.10 -15.40 0.59
C ALA A 58 0.45 -14.35 1.50
N ALA A 59 0.97 -13.12 1.50
CA ALA A 59 0.46 -12.02 2.32
C ALA A 59 -0.96 -11.60 1.92
N SER A 60 -1.34 -11.70 0.64
CA SER A 60 -2.69 -11.38 0.17
C SER A 60 -3.76 -12.40 0.58
N ARG A 61 -3.33 -13.58 1.01
CA ARG A 61 -4.20 -14.63 1.57
C ARG A 61 -4.47 -14.42 3.05
N ASP A 62 -3.61 -13.70 3.77
CA ASP A 62 -3.83 -13.33 5.17
C ASP A 62 -4.86 -12.19 5.24
N ARG A 63 -6.14 -12.58 5.35
CA ARG A 63 -7.28 -11.66 5.22
C ARG A 63 -8.00 -11.47 6.54
N VAL A 64 -8.53 -10.27 6.69
CA VAL A 64 -9.43 -9.89 7.76
C VAL A 64 -10.77 -9.50 7.17
N ILE A 65 -11.84 -10.08 7.70
CA ILE A 65 -13.21 -9.65 7.44
C ILE A 65 -13.60 -8.59 8.47
N LEU A 66 -14.05 -7.44 7.97
CA LEU A 66 -14.53 -6.28 8.73
C LEU A 66 -16.05 -6.20 8.63
N CYS A 67 -16.74 -6.41 9.74
CA CYS A 67 -18.20 -6.33 9.80
C CYS A 67 -18.62 -5.11 10.62
N ALA A 68 -19.52 -4.28 10.09
CA ALA A 68 -20.20 -3.27 10.89
C ALA A 68 -21.45 -3.89 11.52
N TYR A 69 -21.60 -3.76 12.84
CA TYR A 69 -22.88 -4.02 13.50
C TYR A 69 -23.61 -2.70 13.78
N PRO A 70 -24.95 -2.68 13.75
CA PRO A 70 -25.72 -1.55 14.21
C PRO A 70 -25.49 -1.37 15.72
N GLU A 71 -25.19 -0.13 16.13
CA GLU A 71 -24.88 0.23 17.52
C GLU A 71 -26.07 0.10 18.47
N ASP A 72 -27.28 -0.14 17.95
CA ASP A 72 -28.52 0.14 18.68
C ASP A 72 -29.00 -0.94 19.67
N ASP A 73 -28.34 -2.10 19.81
CA ASP A 73 -28.91 -3.20 20.62
C ASP A 73 -28.03 -3.78 21.73
N TYR A 74 -26.78 -3.36 21.90
CA TYR A 74 -25.90 -4.04 22.85
C TYR A 74 -24.91 -3.12 23.60
N ASP A 75 -25.11 -3.02 24.91
CA ASP A 75 -24.25 -2.35 25.89
C ASP A 75 -23.02 -3.23 26.19
N TYR A 76 -21.86 -2.99 25.55
CA TYR A 76 -20.65 -3.81 25.77
C TYR A 76 -19.38 -2.98 25.95
N SER A 77 -18.67 -3.36 27.02
CA SER A 77 -17.33 -2.92 27.41
C SER A 77 -16.27 -4.01 27.22
N ASN A 78 -16.47 -4.98 26.33
CA ASN A 78 -15.56 -6.12 26.17
C ASN A 78 -14.64 -5.93 24.95
N GLU A 79 -13.38 -6.34 25.09
CA GLU A 79 -12.38 -6.26 24.03
C GLU A 79 -12.73 -7.14 22.82
N PRO A 80 -12.38 -6.69 21.59
CA PRO A 80 -12.62 -7.45 20.37
C PRO A 80 -11.88 -8.80 20.36
N GLY A 81 -12.64 -9.90 20.22
CA GLY A 81 -12.09 -11.25 20.04
C GLY A 81 -11.88 -11.58 18.55
N ALA A 82 -10.72 -12.12 18.19
CA ALA A 82 -10.45 -12.61 16.82
C ALA A 82 -10.87 -14.08 16.68
N ILE A 83 -11.67 -14.41 15.67
CA ILE A 83 -12.04 -15.79 15.33
C ILE A 83 -11.29 -16.20 14.05
N LYS A 84 -10.52 -17.29 14.11
CA LYS A 84 -9.92 -17.88 12.90
C LYS A 84 -11.00 -18.63 12.13
N LEU A 85 -11.23 -18.24 10.88
CA LEU A 85 -12.11 -18.95 9.94
C LEU A 85 -11.30 -19.99 9.13
N PRO A 86 -11.97 -20.93 8.45
CA PRO A 86 -11.33 -21.77 7.43
C PRO A 86 -10.64 -20.90 6.35
N HIS A 87 -9.60 -21.44 5.70
CA HIS A 87 -8.86 -20.78 4.59
C HIS A 87 -8.03 -19.54 4.97
N ASP A 88 -7.38 -19.55 6.14
CA ASP A 88 -6.49 -18.47 6.61
C ASP A 88 -7.12 -17.07 6.64
N CYS A 89 -8.45 -17.04 6.76
CA CYS A 89 -9.21 -15.81 6.97
C CYS A 89 -9.44 -15.62 8.47
N TRP A 90 -9.36 -14.37 8.91
CA TRP A 90 -9.64 -13.95 10.28
C TRP A 90 -10.87 -13.06 10.27
N MET A 91 -11.75 -13.25 11.24
CA MET A 91 -12.87 -12.34 11.46
C MET A 91 -12.57 -11.56 12.72
N LEU A 92 -12.43 -10.25 12.57
CA LEU A 92 -12.29 -9.34 13.69
C LEU A 92 -13.66 -8.78 14.00
N HIS A 93 -14.18 -9.17 15.16
CA HIS A 93 -15.41 -8.64 15.69
C HIS A 93 -15.08 -7.53 16.69
N ASP A 94 -15.88 -6.47 16.71
CA ASP A 94 -15.96 -5.56 17.86
C ASP A 94 -16.66 -6.19 19.08
N PHE A 95 -17.06 -7.45 18.97
CA PHE A 95 -17.82 -8.18 19.97
C PHE A 95 -17.29 -9.59 20.13
N GLU A 96 -17.19 -10.07 21.36
CA GLU A 96 -17.11 -11.50 21.61
C GLU A 96 -18.37 -12.14 21.00
N PRO A 97 -18.27 -13.22 20.20
CA PRO A 97 -19.45 -13.95 19.78
C PRO A 97 -20.15 -14.41 21.05
N CYS A 98 -21.28 -13.76 21.38
CA CYS A 98 -22.17 -14.31 22.38
C CYS A 98 -22.44 -15.75 21.93
N ASP A 99 -22.33 -16.72 22.84
CA ASP A 99 -22.72 -18.10 22.59
C ASP A 99 -24.24 -18.14 22.39
N TYR A 100 -24.70 -17.64 21.23
CA TYR A 100 -26.06 -17.80 20.77
C TYR A 100 -26.15 -19.21 20.21
N VAL A 101 -26.30 -20.17 21.13
CA VAL A 101 -26.78 -21.51 20.80
C VAL A 101 -28.22 -21.34 20.38
N GLU A 102 -28.45 -21.16 19.08
CA GLU A 102 -29.79 -21.25 18.53
C GLU A 102 -30.25 -22.70 18.68
N TYR A 103 -31.01 -22.99 19.75
CA TYR A 103 -31.71 -24.26 19.91
C TYR A 103 -32.83 -24.28 18.87
N GLN A 104 -32.55 -24.77 17.67
CA GLN A 104 -33.62 -25.16 16.76
C GLN A 104 -34.35 -26.34 17.37
N HIS A 105 -35.48 -26.05 18.01
CA HIS A 105 -36.46 -27.07 18.41
C HIS A 105 -37.11 -27.67 17.16
N ARG A 106 -36.42 -28.62 16.53
CA ARG A 106 -37.04 -29.64 15.69
C ARG A 106 -36.96 -30.97 16.42
N GLY A 107 -38.08 -31.37 17.00
CA GLY A 107 -38.43 -32.74 17.44
C GLY A 107 -37.29 -33.65 17.90
N ASP A 108 -37.12 -33.74 19.21
CA ASP A 108 -36.66 -34.92 19.98
C ASP A 108 -35.33 -35.61 19.65
N GLN A 109 -34.41 -35.02 18.89
CA GLN A 109 -33.02 -35.50 18.90
C GLN A 109 -32.02 -34.35 19.05
N LEU A 110 -31.52 -34.18 20.27
CA LEU A 110 -30.30 -33.45 20.62
C LEU A 110 -29.10 -34.15 19.95
N ARG A 111 -28.91 -33.93 18.65
CA ARG A 111 -27.60 -34.14 18.04
C ARG A 111 -26.75 -32.93 18.38
N LYS A 112 -25.63 -33.19 19.08
CA LYS A 112 -24.49 -32.29 19.15
C LYS A 112 -23.98 -32.08 17.72
N TYR A 113 -24.61 -31.19 16.97
CA TYR A 113 -24.00 -30.68 15.75
C TYR A 113 -22.75 -29.95 16.22
N GLU A 114 -21.58 -30.37 15.74
CA GLU A 114 -20.44 -29.47 15.65
C GLU A 114 -20.97 -28.22 14.93
N GLN A 115 -21.24 -27.17 15.70
CA GLN A 115 -21.76 -25.92 15.21
C GLN A 115 -20.69 -25.34 14.30
N ARG A 116 -20.78 -25.67 13.00
CA ARG A 116 -20.29 -24.78 11.96
C ARG A 116 -21.07 -23.49 12.17
N ARG A 117 -20.47 -22.54 12.90
CA ARG A 117 -20.97 -21.19 13.09
C ARG A 117 -21.23 -20.61 11.70
N ARG A 118 -22.46 -20.73 11.22
CA ARG A 118 -22.93 -19.96 10.07
C ARG A 118 -23.22 -18.59 10.62
N VAL A 119 -22.21 -17.74 10.56
CA VAL A 119 -22.42 -16.31 10.78
C VAL A 119 -23.26 -15.86 9.59
N HIS A 120 -24.56 -15.69 9.82
CA HIS A 120 -25.44 -15.02 8.88
C HIS A 120 -25.01 -13.55 8.89
N LEU A 121 -24.08 -13.21 7.99
CA LEU A 121 -23.72 -11.85 7.69
C LEU A 121 -24.88 -11.24 6.88
N GLU A 122 -25.98 -10.92 7.55
CA GLU A 122 -27.07 -10.13 6.95
C GLU A 122 -26.61 -8.69 6.67
N HIS A 123 -25.50 -8.28 7.29
CA HIS A 123 -24.86 -6.99 7.06
C HIS A 123 -23.72 -7.10 6.05
N GLU A 124 -23.54 -6.03 5.28
CA GLU A 124 -22.43 -5.87 4.35
C GLU A 124 -21.10 -5.91 5.10
N PHE A 125 -20.14 -6.67 4.59
CA PHE A 125 -18.81 -6.82 5.17
C PHE A 125 -17.74 -6.33 4.18
N GLY A 126 -16.69 -5.71 4.72
CA GLY A 126 -15.44 -5.45 4.00
C GLY A 126 -14.47 -6.61 4.21
N VAL A 127 -13.62 -6.89 3.22
CA VAL A 127 -12.45 -7.77 3.41
C VAL A 127 -11.23 -6.91 3.23
N VAL A 128 -10.21 -7.03 4.08
CA VAL A 128 -8.91 -6.36 3.90
C VAL A 128 -7.76 -7.32 4.14
N THR A 129 -6.56 -6.99 3.69
CA THR A 129 -5.36 -7.74 4.11
C THR A 129 -5.00 -7.42 5.56
N HIS A 130 -4.43 -8.39 6.28
CA HIS A 130 -3.97 -8.19 7.66
C HIS A 130 -3.00 -7.01 7.78
N CYS A 131 -2.04 -6.89 6.85
CA CYS A 131 -1.09 -5.78 6.84
C CYS A 131 -1.77 -4.42 6.67
N SER A 132 -2.80 -4.33 5.83
CA SER A 132 -3.59 -3.10 5.70
C SER A 132 -4.28 -2.76 7.01
N LEU A 133 -4.92 -3.74 7.65
CA LEU A 133 -5.56 -3.54 8.95
C LEU A 133 -4.58 -3.02 10.01
N VAL A 134 -3.38 -3.59 10.10
CA VAL A 134 -2.35 -3.13 11.05
C VAL A 134 -2.08 -1.64 10.84
N ILE A 135 -1.93 -1.21 9.59
CA ILE A 135 -1.77 0.21 9.24
C ILE A 135 -3.00 1.05 9.66
N PHE A 136 -4.23 0.58 9.38
CA PHE A 136 -5.46 1.26 9.82
C PHE A 136 -5.48 1.48 11.34
N ARG A 137 -5.24 0.41 12.11
CA ARG A 137 -5.30 0.42 13.57
C ARG A 137 -4.17 1.20 14.21
N CYS A 138 -2.99 1.26 13.60
CA CYS A 138 -1.88 2.03 14.15
C CYS A 138 -1.99 3.53 13.86
N ARG A 139 -2.59 3.89 12.72
CA ARG A 139 -2.92 5.28 12.43
C ARG A 139 -4.02 5.81 13.35
N PHE A 140 -5.08 5.00 13.57
CA PHE A 140 -6.23 5.34 14.41
C PHE A 140 -6.57 4.21 15.39
N PRO A 141 -5.85 4.11 16.53
CA PRO A 141 -6.12 3.08 17.53
C PRO A 141 -7.53 3.18 18.13
N GLU A 142 -8.12 4.37 18.08
CA GLU A 142 -9.48 4.66 18.54
C GLU A 142 -10.57 4.20 17.56
N PHE A 143 -10.22 3.87 16.31
CA PHE A 143 -11.22 3.41 15.34
C PHE A 143 -11.53 1.93 15.59
N SER A 144 -12.81 1.66 15.88
CA SER A 144 -13.31 0.30 15.95
C SER A 144 -13.35 -0.34 14.54
N PRO A 145 -13.09 -1.64 14.40
CA PRO A 145 -13.38 -2.41 13.19
C PRO A 145 -14.70 -2.04 12.48
N SER A 146 -15.77 -1.76 13.24
CA SER A 146 -17.06 -1.33 12.71
C SER A 146 -16.98 0.05 12.05
N LEU A 147 -16.30 1.02 12.67
CA LEU A 147 -16.09 2.33 12.06
C LEU A 147 -15.23 2.20 10.78
N ILE A 148 -14.18 1.38 10.82
CA ILE A 148 -13.35 1.11 9.62
C ILE A 148 -14.23 0.50 8.52
N SER A 149 -15.08 -0.48 8.84
CA SER A 149 -15.99 -1.11 7.87
C SER A 149 -16.98 -0.09 7.26
N ARG A 150 -17.59 0.77 8.08
CA ARG A 150 -18.49 1.84 7.60
C ARG A 150 -17.76 2.81 6.68
N VAL A 151 -16.56 3.25 7.03
CA VAL A 151 -15.83 4.22 6.21
C VAL A 151 -15.33 3.58 4.90
N VAL A 152 -14.84 2.34 4.93
CA VAL A 152 -14.48 1.59 3.70
C VAL A 152 -15.68 1.48 2.76
N ARG A 153 -16.89 1.32 3.30
CA ARG A 153 -18.13 1.24 2.51
C ARG A 153 -18.54 2.58 1.89
N HIS A 154 -18.46 3.65 2.67
CA HIS A 154 -18.91 4.98 2.23
C HIS A 154 -17.88 5.72 1.37
N GLY A 155 -16.61 5.29 1.39
CA GLY A 155 -15.56 5.83 0.56
C GLY A 155 -15.66 5.40 -0.91
N ASN A 156 -14.98 6.13 -1.79
CA ASN A 156 -14.96 5.82 -3.23
C ASN A 156 -14.25 4.47 -3.47
N PRO A 157 -14.94 3.42 -3.98
CA PRO A 157 -14.38 2.08 -4.12
C PRO A 157 -13.06 2.02 -4.91
N ARG A 158 -12.87 2.96 -5.85
CA ARG A 158 -11.67 3.02 -6.70
C ARG A 158 -10.38 3.26 -5.89
N GLU A 159 -10.47 3.97 -4.76
CA GLU A 159 -9.32 4.23 -3.89
C GLU A 159 -8.97 2.99 -3.03
N PHE A 160 -9.95 2.09 -2.81
CA PHE A 160 -9.84 0.95 -1.90
C PHE A 160 -9.27 -0.34 -2.48
N HIS A 161 -9.13 -0.45 -3.81
CA HIS A 161 -8.86 -1.72 -4.49
C HIS A 161 -7.66 -2.51 -3.93
N GLY A 162 -6.58 -1.87 -3.47
CA GLY A 162 -5.43 -2.59 -2.89
C GLY A 162 -5.52 -2.88 -1.38
N CYS A 163 -6.42 -2.22 -0.63
CA CYS A 163 -6.66 -2.54 0.78
C CYS A 163 -7.61 -3.73 0.90
N VAL A 164 -8.56 -3.82 -0.05
CA VAL A 164 -9.78 -4.62 0.07
C VAL A 164 -9.77 -5.92 -0.75
N VAL A 165 -8.88 -6.06 -1.75
CA VAL A 165 -9.04 -7.12 -2.76
C VAL A 165 -7.77 -7.96 -3.01
N ALA A 166 -7.91 -9.20 -2.55
CA ALA A 166 -7.68 -10.49 -3.18
C ALA A 166 -6.82 -10.70 -4.47
N THR A 167 -5.48 -10.59 -4.41
CA THR A 167 -4.63 -11.38 -5.34
C THR A 167 -4.69 -12.90 -5.06
N GLN A 168 -5.87 -13.53 -5.17
CA GLN A 168 -6.00 -15.00 -5.04
C GLN A 168 -5.23 -15.72 -6.14
N GLU A 169 -5.13 -15.08 -7.30
CA GLU A 169 -4.44 -15.58 -8.47
C GLU A 169 -3.39 -14.54 -8.89
N GLN A 170 -2.15 -15.00 -9.13
CA GLN A 170 -1.02 -14.15 -9.56
C GLN A 170 -1.32 -13.30 -10.82
N TRP A 171 -2.41 -13.58 -11.53
CA TRP A 171 -2.62 -13.13 -12.92
C TRP A 171 -3.95 -12.45 -13.22
N VAL A 172 -4.97 -12.51 -12.35
CA VAL A 172 -6.36 -12.29 -12.83
C VAL A 172 -7.00 -10.96 -12.40
N GLU A 173 -6.53 -10.32 -11.32
CA GLU A 173 -7.19 -9.09 -10.84
C GLU A 173 -6.42 -7.79 -11.10
N TRP A 174 -5.11 -7.85 -11.37
CA TRP A 174 -4.35 -6.64 -11.71
C TRP A 174 -4.71 -6.08 -13.09
N LEU A 175 -5.27 -6.90 -13.98
CA LEU A 175 -5.80 -6.43 -15.26
C LEU A 175 -6.95 -5.41 -15.10
N LYS A 176 -7.59 -5.37 -13.92
CA LYS A 176 -8.64 -4.39 -13.58
C LYS A 176 -8.09 -3.10 -12.97
N VAL A 177 -6.79 -3.08 -12.64
CA VAL A 177 -6.12 -1.92 -12.03
C VAL A 177 -5.38 -1.18 -13.12
N VAL A 178 -5.96 -0.05 -13.52
CA VAL A 178 -5.39 0.87 -14.50
C VAL A 178 -5.74 2.28 -14.05
N ASP A 179 -4.78 3.20 -14.10
CA ASP A 179 -4.99 4.63 -13.84
C ASP A 179 -5.61 5.35 -15.05
N VAL A 180 -6.73 4.82 -15.56
CA VAL A 180 -7.44 5.37 -16.70
C VAL A 180 -8.92 5.48 -16.33
N ALA A 181 -9.47 6.68 -16.48
CA ALA A 181 -10.89 6.89 -16.34
C ALA A 181 -11.61 6.26 -17.54
N PHE A 182 -12.24 5.11 -17.31
CA PHE A 182 -13.16 4.52 -18.27
C PHE A 182 -14.56 5.10 -18.05
N GLU A 183 -15.26 5.39 -19.14
CA GLU A 183 -16.69 5.67 -19.10
C GLU A 183 -17.43 4.41 -18.63
N ASP A 184 -18.47 4.57 -17.81
CA ASP A 184 -19.01 3.50 -16.96
C ASP A 184 -19.48 2.25 -17.75
N ASN A 185 -19.08 1.06 -17.23
CA ASN A 185 -19.48 -0.32 -17.59
C ASN A 185 -18.75 -1.06 -18.72
N ASP A 186 -17.58 -0.61 -19.21
CA ASP A 186 -16.78 -1.43 -20.12
C ASP A 186 -15.73 -2.28 -19.38
N ASP A 187 -16.13 -3.50 -18.97
CA ASP A 187 -15.25 -4.49 -18.33
C ASP A 187 -14.08 -4.94 -19.23
N GLU A 188 -14.17 -4.72 -20.56
CA GLU A 188 -13.11 -5.09 -21.51
C GLU A 188 -12.08 -3.97 -21.70
N ALA A 189 -12.43 -2.71 -21.39
CA ALA A 189 -11.53 -1.57 -21.59
C ALA A 189 -10.20 -1.67 -20.80
N PRO A 190 -10.16 -2.13 -19.53
CA PRO A 190 -8.91 -2.38 -18.84
C PRO A 190 -8.05 -3.46 -19.51
N LYS A 191 -8.67 -4.52 -20.06
CA LYS A 191 -7.95 -5.61 -20.75
C LYS A 191 -7.34 -5.13 -22.05
N ASP A 192 -8.10 -4.39 -22.85
CA ASP A 192 -7.61 -3.75 -24.08
C ASP A 192 -6.44 -2.81 -23.78
N TRP A 193 -6.57 -2.01 -22.72
CA TRP A 193 -5.52 -1.10 -22.30
C TRP A 193 -4.23 -1.86 -21.96
N TRP A 194 -4.32 -2.91 -21.15
CA TRP A 194 -3.15 -3.72 -20.77
C TRP A 194 -2.53 -4.39 -21.98
N LEU A 195 -3.33 -4.92 -22.89
CA LEU A 195 -2.82 -5.54 -24.11
C LEU A 195 -2.07 -4.52 -24.98
N GLU A 196 -2.66 -3.37 -25.26
CA GLU A 196 -2.01 -2.31 -26.00
C GLU A 196 -0.71 -1.89 -25.30
N PHE A 197 -0.79 -1.65 -23.99
CA PHE A 197 0.34 -1.23 -23.16
C PHE A 197 1.50 -2.23 -23.18
N LEU A 198 1.23 -3.53 -23.04
CA LEU A 198 2.23 -4.59 -22.99
C LEU A 198 2.82 -4.96 -24.36
N THR A 199 2.16 -4.56 -25.45
CA THR A 199 2.62 -4.81 -26.83
C THR A 199 3.25 -3.59 -27.50
N ARG A 200 3.46 -2.50 -26.74
CA ARG A 200 4.10 -1.27 -27.22
C ARG A 200 5.51 -1.53 -27.75
N SER A 201 5.72 -1.23 -29.02
CA SER A 201 7.03 -1.33 -29.66
C SER A 201 7.93 -0.10 -29.47
N ASP A 202 7.39 1.00 -28.93
CA ASP A 202 8.10 2.26 -28.67
C ASP A 202 8.79 2.31 -27.28
N ARG A 203 8.70 1.22 -26.51
CA ARG A 203 9.28 1.09 -25.16
C ARG A 203 10.12 -0.18 -25.07
N THR A 204 11.14 -0.16 -24.22
CA THR A 204 11.88 -1.39 -23.87
C THR A 204 11.06 -2.23 -22.89
N SER A 205 11.35 -3.52 -22.80
CA SER A 205 10.73 -4.43 -21.85
C SER A 205 10.82 -3.90 -20.40
N GLU A 206 11.99 -3.37 -20.00
CA GLU A 206 12.19 -2.80 -18.66
C GLU A 206 11.35 -1.54 -18.45
N GLY A 207 11.19 -0.70 -19.47
CA GLY A 207 10.32 0.47 -19.42
C GLY A 207 8.86 0.10 -19.26
N ILE A 208 8.38 -0.93 -19.99
CA ILE A 208 7.02 -1.47 -19.85
C ILE A 208 6.80 -2.03 -18.46
N ILE A 209 7.72 -2.86 -17.95
CA ILE A 209 7.64 -3.42 -16.60
C ILE A 209 7.63 -2.29 -15.55
N HIS A 210 8.51 -1.30 -15.68
CA HIS A 210 8.53 -0.16 -14.78
C HIS A 210 7.21 0.61 -14.79
N ASP A 211 6.66 0.92 -15.97
CA ASP A 211 5.41 1.67 -16.10
C ASP A 211 4.18 0.84 -15.67
N ALA A 212 4.22 -0.50 -15.78
CA ALA A 212 3.21 -1.38 -15.21
C ALA A 212 3.21 -1.31 -13.67
N TRP A 213 4.41 -1.34 -13.08
CA TRP A 213 4.59 -1.37 -11.64
C TRP A 213 4.52 -0.03 -10.94
N MET A 214 4.96 1.05 -11.58
CA MET A 214 5.12 2.38 -10.97
C MET A 214 4.45 3.48 -11.78
N GLY A 215 3.97 3.17 -12.98
CA GLY A 215 3.27 4.11 -13.84
C GLY A 215 1.77 3.83 -13.89
N PRO A 216 1.15 3.95 -15.07
CA PRO A 216 -0.31 3.82 -15.24
C PRO A 216 -0.88 2.44 -14.90
N GLY A 217 -0.06 1.38 -14.88
CA GLY A 217 -0.54 0.04 -14.55
C GLY A 217 -0.79 -0.20 -13.06
N ASN A 218 -0.26 0.66 -12.19
CA ASN A 218 -0.53 0.65 -10.75
C ASN A 218 -0.40 -0.71 -10.01
N MET A 219 0.39 -1.66 -10.54
CA MET A 219 0.52 -2.99 -9.92
C MET A 219 1.10 -2.96 -8.50
N TRP A 220 1.83 -1.89 -8.15
CA TRP A 220 2.33 -1.66 -6.78
C TRP A 220 1.23 -1.70 -5.72
N MET A 221 -0.05 -1.45 -6.07
CA MET A 221 -1.17 -1.42 -5.14
C MET A 221 -1.42 -2.74 -4.41
N PHE A 222 -1.01 -3.87 -5.00
CA PHE A 222 -1.18 -5.20 -4.42
C PHE A 222 0.09 -5.76 -3.79
N VAL A 223 1.19 -5.00 -3.81
CA VAL A 223 2.42 -5.36 -3.09
C VAL A 223 2.17 -5.17 -1.60
N ARG A 224 2.67 -6.12 -0.81
CA ARG A 224 2.55 -6.07 0.64
C ARG A 224 3.13 -4.77 1.20
N PRO A 225 2.41 -4.02 2.06
CA PRO A 225 2.85 -2.71 2.52
C PRO A 225 3.79 -2.75 3.75
N ASP A 226 4.12 -3.94 4.25
CA ASP A 226 4.94 -4.16 5.45
C ASP A 226 6.39 -4.56 5.10
N ARG A 227 6.86 -4.29 3.87
CA ARG A 227 8.23 -4.61 3.43
C ARG A 227 9.03 -3.36 3.12
N PHE A 228 9.87 -3.01 4.09
CA PHE A 228 10.72 -1.84 4.02
C PHE A 228 12.00 -2.14 3.21
N PRO A 229 12.45 -1.23 2.33
CA PRO A 229 13.56 -1.47 1.42
C PRO A 229 14.92 -1.25 2.12
N ILE A 230 15.18 -2.04 3.17
CA ILE A 230 16.37 -1.90 4.02
C ILE A 230 17.62 -2.36 3.27
N THR A 231 17.56 -3.50 2.60
CA THR A 231 18.67 -4.04 1.79
C THR A 231 19.06 -3.07 0.68
N GLU A 232 18.08 -2.50 -0.01
CA GLU A 232 18.31 -1.50 -1.05
C GLU A 232 18.90 -0.21 -0.46
N ALA A 233 18.43 0.21 0.71
CA ALA A 233 19.00 1.36 1.41
C ALA A 233 20.46 1.16 1.81
N LEU A 234 20.83 -0.05 2.26
CA LEU A 234 22.21 -0.41 2.60
C LEU A 234 23.12 -0.51 1.38
N ALA A 235 22.57 -0.90 0.22
CA ALA A 235 23.30 -0.95 -1.04
C ALA A 235 23.54 0.44 -1.66
N LEU A 236 22.75 1.44 -1.27
CA LEU A 236 22.92 2.81 -1.75
C LEU A 236 24.16 3.46 -1.13
N GLN A 237 24.93 4.16 -1.97
CA GLN A 237 26.03 4.98 -1.51
C GLN A 237 25.51 6.13 -0.64
N PRO A 238 26.14 6.40 0.52
CA PRO A 238 25.80 7.55 1.35
C PRO A 238 26.03 8.85 0.57
N PHE A 239 25.40 9.93 1.03
CA PHE A 239 25.67 11.25 0.46
C PHE A 239 27.16 11.57 0.59
N GLN A 240 27.75 12.04 -0.50
CA GLN A 240 29.15 12.42 -0.51
C GLN A 240 29.36 13.59 0.45
N GLU A 241 30.21 13.40 1.45
CA GLU A 241 30.65 14.50 2.32
C GLU A 241 31.46 15.48 1.50
N PHE A 242 31.08 16.76 1.54
CA PHE A 242 31.87 17.82 0.92
C PHE A 242 32.83 18.37 1.96
N ALA A 243 34.10 18.51 1.59
CA ALA A 243 35.08 19.19 2.41
C ALA A 243 34.58 20.62 2.70
N VAL A 244 34.32 20.90 3.98
CA VAL A 244 33.91 22.23 4.42
C VAL A 244 35.15 23.11 4.39
N ASN A 245 35.30 23.90 3.34
CA ASN A 245 36.24 25.01 3.36
C ASN A 245 35.65 26.06 4.30
N THR A 246 36.23 26.20 5.50
CA THR A 246 35.86 27.22 6.47
C THR A 246 35.99 28.60 5.79
N PRO A 247 34.88 29.32 5.54
CA PRO A 247 34.97 30.61 4.89
C PRO A 247 35.67 31.59 5.83
N SER A 248 36.69 32.29 5.33
CA SER A 248 37.42 33.30 6.10
C SER A 248 36.51 34.45 6.51
N ASP A 249 36.42 34.70 7.81
CA ASP A 249 35.62 35.74 8.47
C ASP A 249 35.89 37.13 7.88
N THR A 250 35.06 37.56 6.94
CA THR A 250 35.08 38.95 6.44
C THR A 250 33.69 39.36 5.97
N SER A 251 32.82 39.83 6.88
CA SER A 251 32.01 41.05 6.65
C SER A 251 30.96 41.34 7.73
N ASN A 252 31.13 42.52 8.32
CA ASN A 252 30.17 43.52 8.80
C ASN A 252 28.66 43.27 8.62
N GLY A 253 27.95 43.13 9.76
CA GLY A 253 26.81 44.01 10.09
C GLY A 253 25.37 43.49 9.92
N SER A 254 25.12 42.33 9.33
CA SER A 254 23.77 41.76 9.23
C SER A 254 23.74 40.34 9.79
N LEU A 255 22.83 40.06 10.73
CA LEU A 255 22.57 38.71 11.23
C LEU A 255 21.98 37.86 10.09
N ALA A 256 22.77 37.02 9.45
CA ALA A 256 22.29 36.06 8.47
C ALA A 256 22.02 34.70 9.12
N LEU A 257 21.14 33.90 8.53
CA LEU A 257 20.83 32.54 9.03
C LEU A 257 22.08 31.67 9.31
N PRO A 258 23.15 31.69 8.49
CA PRO A 258 24.38 30.93 8.77
C PRO A 258 25.16 31.39 10.01
N ASP A 259 24.84 32.56 10.57
CA ASP A 259 25.52 33.14 11.74
C ASP A 259 24.86 32.72 13.07
N PHE A 260 23.72 32.04 13.02
CA PHE A 260 23.11 31.46 14.22
C PHE A 260 23.95 30.28 14.74
N PRO A 261 23.90 29.99 16.06
CA PRO A 261 24.43 28.76 16.62
C PRO A 261 23.91 27.51 15.88
N LEU A 262 24.79 26.52 15.69
CA LEU A 262 24.49 25.33 14.88
C LEU A 262 23.26 24.57 15.40
N ASP A 263 23.15 24.42 16.71
CA ASP A 263 22.00 23.79 17.39
C ASP A 263 20.68 24.48 17.04
N ILE A 264 20.64 25.81 17.00
CA ILE A 264 19.45 26.57 16.59
C ILE A 264 19.13 26.33 15.11
N ILE A 265 20.15 26.31 14.23
CA ILE A 265 19.95 26.01 12.81
C ILE A 265 19.38 24.60 12.62
N LEU A 266 19.95 23.60 13.30
CA LEU A 266 19.52 22.20 13.21
C LEU A 266 18.11 22.01 13.78
N GLU A 267 17.78 22.69 14.89
CA GLU A 267 16.44 22.67 15.46
C GLU A 267 15.42 23.24 14.47
N LEU A 268 15.68 24.41 13.87
CA LEU A 268 14.83 24.98 12.82
C LEU A 268 14.68 24.03 11.63
N CYS A 269 15.77 23.40 11.20
CA CYS A 269 15.76 22.43 10.11
C CYS A 269 14.91 21.19 10.42
N SER A 270 14.74 20.82 11.69
CA SER A 270 13.95 19.65 12.07
C SER A 270 12.44 19.82 11.87
N TYR A 271 11.96 21.07 11.78
CA TYR A 271 10.57 21.40 11.44
C TYR A 271 10.34 21.60 9.94
N LEU A 272 11.38 21.50 9.12
CA LEU A 272 11.26 21.70 7.67
C LEU A 272 10.90 20.38 6.97
N PRO A 273 10.01 20.42 5.96
CA PRO A 273 9.82 19.28 5.10
C PRO A 273 11.11 18.87 4.40
N LEU A 274 11.29 17.57 4.17
CA LEU A 274 12.51 17.04 3.54
C LEU A 274 12.87 17.79 2.24
N ARG A 275 11.85 18.13 1.44
CA ARG A 275 12.05 18.90 0.20
C ARG A 275 12.61 20.30 0.48
N SER A 276 12.06 21.00 1.48
CA SER A 276 12.51 22.33 1.90
C SER A 276 13.91 22.28 2.50
N LEU A 277 14.22 21.23 3.28
CA LEU A 277 15.55 20.99 3.82
C LEU A 277 16.58 20.82 2.70
N LEU A 278 16.27 20.01 1.69
CA LEU A 278 17.15 19.83 0.53
C LEU A 278 17.34 21.14 -0.26
N TYR A 279 16.27 21.94 -0.47
CA TYR A 279 16.42 23.27 -1.07
C TYR A 279 17.30 24.20 -0.23
N LEU A 280 17.19 24.16 1.10
CA LEU A 280 18.04 24.97 1.99
C LEU A 280 19.53 24.68 1.78
N THR A 281 19.89 23.40 1.60
CA THR A 281 21.27 23.01 1.28
C THR A 281 21.74 23.47 -0.11
N GLN A 282 20.85 23.94 -1.00
CA GLN A 282 21.22 24.42 -2.33
C GLN A 282 21.38 25.94 -2.38
N ILE A 283 20.77 26.68 -1.44
CA ILE A 283 20.74 28.14 -1.45
C ILE A 283 22.08 28.76 -1.05
N ASN A 284 22.78 28.17 -0.07
CA ASN A 284 23.98 28.78 0.52
C ASN A 284 25.04 27.71 0.84
N LYS A 285 26.29 27.92 0.41
CA LYS A 285 27.41 26.99 0.63
C LYS A 285 27.73 26.77 2.12
N ARG A 286 27.60 27.81 2.96
CA ARG A 286 27.81 27.74 4.40
C ARG A 286 26.68 26.97 5.07
N LEU A 287 25.41 27.22 4.71
CA LEU A 287 24.29 26.39 5.20
C LEU A 287 24.42 24.93 4.76
N ARG A 288 24.81 24.68 3.51
CA ARG A 288 25.10 23.33 3.02
C ARG A 288 26.14 22.65 3.89
N ALA A 289 27.27 23.32 4.15
CA ALA A 289 28.35 22.80 4.98
C ALA A 289 27.92 22.53 6.42
N LEU A 290 27.04 23.36 7.00
CA LEU A 290 26.52 23.18 8.35
C LEU A 290 25.47 22.07 8.43
N ILE A 291 24.57 21.95 7.45
CA ILE A 291 23.40 21.05 7.50
C ILE A 291 23.76 19.64 7.04
N LEU A 292 24.56 19.52 5.96
CA LEU A 292 24.77 18.23 5.29
C LEU A 292 25.35 17.13 6.20
N PRO A 293 26.31 17.40 7.10
CA PRO A 293 26.81 16.40 8.06
C PRO A 293 25.73 15.86 9.01
N HIS A 294 24.63 16.60 9.19
CA HIS A 294 23.53 16.24 10.07
C HIS A 294 22.26 15.82 9.29
N LEU A 295 22.36 15.68 7.96
CA LEU A 295 21.21 15.47 7.11
C LEU A 295 20.47 14.17 7.47
N ASP A 296 21.18 13.07 7.72
CA ASP A 296 20.55 11.80 8.12
C ASP A 296 19.71 11.95 9.40
N VAL A 297 20.24 12.60 10.44
CA VAL A 297 19.50 12.82 11.68
C VAL A 297 18.26 13.67 11.42
N LEU A 298 18.39 14.72 10.61
CA LEU A 298 17.27 15.60 10.25
C LEU A 298 16.20 14.87 9.44
N VAL A 299 16.60 14.02 8.47
CA VAL A 299 15.66 13.18 7.71
C VAL A 299 14.93 12.21 8.63
N GLY A 300 15.66 11.52 9.52
CA GLY A 300 15.06 10.60 10.50
C GLY A 300 14.06 11.30 11.43
N ARG A 301 14.33 12.53 11.86
CA ARG A 301 13.37 13.35 12.61
C ARG A 301 12.15 13.72 11.77
N SER A 302 12.35 14.17 10.52
CA SER A 302 11.25 14.55 9.63
C SER A 302 10.27 13.39 9.37
N PHE A 303 10.77 12.15 9.35
CA PHE A 303 9.94 10.96 9.12
C PHE A 303 8.89 10.76 10.23
N LYS A 304 9.24 11.10 11.48
CA LYS A 304 8.32 10.98 12.62
C LYS A 304 7.12 11.93 12.51
N HIS A 305 7.30 13.07 11.84
CA HIS A 305 6.29 14.13 11.78
C HIS A 305 5.51 14.13 10.46
N GLU A 306 6.20 14.01 9.31
CA GLU A 306 5.58 14.20 8.00
C GLU A 306 5.39 12.92 7.20
N ARG A 307 6.25 11.92 7.43
CA ARG A 307 6.32 10.71 6.60
C ARG A 307 6.25 9.45 7.45
N ARG A 308 5.31 9.43 8.41
CA ARG A 308 5.13 8.30 9.33
C ARG A 308 4.84 6.99 8.60
N SER A 309 4.23 7.05 7.41
CA SER A 309 4.04 5.90 6.53
C SER A 309 5.34 5.24 6.06
N LEU A 310 6.52 5.81 6.30
CA LEU A 310 7.82 5.23 5.94
C LEU A 310 8.53 4.57 7.13
N LEU A 311 7.88 4.52 8.29
CA LEU A 311 8.39 3.87 9.49
C LEU A 311 7.53 2.64 9.79
N PRO A 312 8.08 1.62 10.46
CA PRO A 312 7.27 0.55 10.99
C PRO A 312 6.30 1.12 12.02
N GLU A 313 5.16 0.47 12.16
CA GLU A 313 4.23 0.87 13.20
C GLU A 313 4.85 0.70 14.58
N THR A 314 4.45 1.59 15.48
CA THR A 314 4.86 1.50 16.88
C THR A 314 4.11 0.32 17.50
N PRO A 315 4.78 -0.55 18.29
CA PRO A 315 4.13 -1.60 19.05
C PRO A 315 2.87 -1.05 19.73
N SER A 316 1.72 -1.61 19.38
CA SER A 316 0.44 -1.23 19.99
C SER A 316 -0.19 -2.48 20.60
N SER A 317 -1.24 -2.30 21.41
CA SER A 317 -2.03 -3.45 21.88
C SER A 317 -2.78 -4.16 20.74
N ALA A 318 -2.74 -3.63 19.50
CA ALA A 318 -3.34 -4.28 18.36
C ALA A 318 -2.64 -5.62 18.07
N TYR A 319 -3.47 -6.62 17.80
CA TYR A 319 -3.09 -7.98 17.44
C TYR A 319 -1.96 -8.01 16.39
N ARG A 320 -0.87 -8.73 16.69
CA ARG A 320 0.31 -8.95 15.81
C ARG A 320 1.02 -7.68 15.30
N SER A 321 0.76 -6.50 15.89
CA SER A 321 1.44 -5.26 15.47
C SER A 321 2.96 -5.25 15.73
N ASN A 322 3.45 -6.11 16.64
CA ASN A 322 4.87 -6.20 16.95
C ASN A 322 5.70 -6.88 15.86
N GLU A 323 5.10 -7.74 15.03
CA GLU A 323 5.86 -8.53 14.05
C GLU A 323 6.56 -7.66 13.01
N GLU A 324 5.90 -6.59 12.53
CA GLU A 324 6.48 -5.64 11.58
C GLU A 324 7.65 -4.89 12.20
N HIS A 325 7.50 -4.42 13.44
CA HIS A 325 8.53 -3.67 14.16
C HIS A 325 9.75 -4.53 14.50
N GLU A 326 9.51 -5.76 14.96
CA GLU A 326 10.56 -6.75 15.24
C GLU A 326 11.33 -7.12 13.98
N TRP A 327 10.61 -7.39 12.88
CA TRP A 327 11.24 -7.65 11.58
C TRP A 327 12.08 -6.46 11.12
N TRP A 328 11.53 -5.25 11.11
CA TRP A 328 12.25 -4.05 10.67
C TRP A 328 13.50 -3.79 11.51
N THR A 329 13.41 -3.96 12.83
CA THR A 329 14.55 -3.81 13.74
C THR A 329 15.62 -4.86 13.46
N LYS A 330 15.21 -6.11 13.29
CA LYS A 330 16.10 -7.24 12.99
C LYS A 330 16.87 -7.01 11.68
N GLU A 331 16.20 -6.61 10.61
CA GLU A 331 16.83 -6.38 9.31
C GLU A 331 17.90 -5.28 9.36
N TRP A 332 17.67 -4.19 10.10
CA TRP A 332 18.69 -3.15 10.29
C TRP A 332 19.91 -3.66 11.08
N VAL A 333 19.69 -4.50 12.09
CA VAL A 333 20.76 -5.09 12.90
C VAL A 333 21.59 -6.08 12.07
N GLU A 334 20.92 -6.99 11.36
CA GLU A 334 21.57 -8.02 10.52
C GLU A 334 22.27 -7.43 9.30
N GLY A 335 21.77 -6.31 8.76
CA GLY A 335 22.40 -5.54 7.68
C GLY A 335 23.74 -4.87 8.05
N GLY A 336 24.27 -5.10 9.25
CA GLY A 336 25.62 -4.68 9.65
C GLY A 336 25.71 -3.29 10.27
N LYS A 337 24.59 -2.68 10.66
CA LYS A 337 24.58 -1.37 11.32
C LYS A 337 24.65 -1.44 12.85
N GLY A 338 24.42 -2.61 13.46
CA GLY A 338 24.62 -2.86 14.89
C GLY A 338 23.66 -2.13 15.84
N ASP A 339 23.07 -1.01 15.41
CA ASP A 339 22.09 -0.21 16.14
C ASP A 339 21.15 0.54 15.18
N VAL A 340 19.85 0.52 15.48
CA VAL A 340 18.78 1.29 14.85
C VAL A 340 19.05 2.81 14.90
N ASN A 341 19.84 3.29 15.87
CA ASN A 341 20.21 4.70 15.93
C ASN A 341 21.18 5.14 14.80
N SER A 342 21.77 4.20 14.06
CA SER A 342 22.76 4.46 13.00
C SER A 342 22.20 4.29 11.57
N ILE A 343 20.87 4.36 11.43
CA ILE A 343 20.20 4.23 10.14
C ILE A 343 20.64 5.35 9.19
N PRO A 344 21.06 5.02 7.95
CA PRO A 344 21.34 6.00 6.90
C PRO A 344 20.02 6.53 6.32
N TRP A 345 19.33 7.38 7.08
CA TRP A 345 17.96 7.85 6.80
C TRP A 345 17.78 8.45 5.40
N THR A 346 18.80 9.10 4.86
CA THR A 346 18.80 9.65 3.51
C THR A 346 18.82 8.56 2.43
N ALA A 347 19.66 7.54 2.58
CA ALA A 347 19.69 6.38 1.70
C ALA A 347 18.37 5.60 1.80
N TYR A 348 17.86 5.42 3.02
CA TYR A 348 16.57 4.81 3.26
C TYR A 348 15.42 5.58 2.62
N ALA A 349 15.39 6.92 2.74
CA ALA A 349 14.39 7.75 2.07
C ALA A 349 14.39 7.58 0.55
N ARG A 350 15.58 7.45 -0.06
CA ARG A 350 15.73 7.22 -1.49
C ARG A 350 15.22 5.84 -1.89
N ALA A 351 15.57 4.80 -1.14
CA ALA A 351 15.08 3.44 -1.37
C ALA A 351 13.54 3.36 -1.24
N CYS A 352 12.98 4.02 -0.22
CA CYS A 352 11.54 4.13 -0.04
C CYS A 352 10.84 4.84 -1.21
N ALA A 353 11.45 5.87 -1.79
CA ALA A 353 10.88 6.59 -2.93
C ALA A 353 10.74 5.74 -4.20
N THR A 354 11.55 4.68 -4.32
CA THR A 354 11.52 3.74 -5.46
C THR A 354 10.83 2.41 -5.12
N SER A 355 10.46 2.18 -3.86
CA SER A 355 9.87 0.92 -3.40
C SER A 355 8.37 0.85 -3.70
N ARG A 356 7.96 -0.26 -4.32
CA ARG A 356 6.55 -0.59 -4.58
C ARG A 356 5.78 -0.75 -3.27
N SER A 357 6.38 -1.42 -2.28
CA SER A 357 5.79 -1.63 -0.96
C SER A 357 5.54 -0.31 -0.23
N MET A 358 6.52 0.60 -0.24
CA MET A 358 6.37 1.91 0.43
C MET A 358 5.37 2.81 -0.26
N ARG A 359 5.22 2.69 -1.58
CA ARG A 359 4.14 3.36 -2.31
C ARG A 359 2.77 2.79 -1.93
N SER A 360 2.64 1.46 -1.85
CA SER A 360 1.44 0.77 -1.36
C SER A 360 1.06 1.25 0.03
N ARG A 361 2.03 1.23 0.96
CA ARG A 361 1.88 1.71 2.33
C ARG A 361 1.45 3.16 2.42
N LYS A 362 2.10 4.06 1.66
CA LYS A 362 1.73 5.48 1.61
C LYS A 362 0.29 5.67 1.13
N ARG A 363 -0.15 4.95 0.09
CA ARG A 363 -1.54 5.00 -0.38
C ARG A 363 -2.51 4.61 0.73
N ILE A 364 -2.26 3.48 1.40
CA ILE A 364 -3.10 3.04 2.52
C ILE A 364 -3.16 4.14 3.57
N TRP A 365 -2.01 4.69 3.97
CA TRP A 365 -1.91 5.77 4.95
C TRP A 365 -2.71 7.03 4.54
N ASP A 366 -2.61 7.45 3.29
CA ASP A 366 -3.31 8.61 2.76
C ASP A 366 -4.83 8.37 2.76
N ILE A 367 -5.28 7.18 2.31
CA ILE A 367 -6.70 6.75 2.41
C ILE A 367 -7.18 6.82 3.85
N VAL A 368 -6.41 6.26 4.80
CA VAL A 368 -6.79 6.32 6.21
C VAL A 368 -6.87 7.78 6.70
N GLY A 369 -5.96 8.65 6.26
CA GLY A 369 -6.01 10.09 6.57
C GLY A 369 -7.28 10.78 6.05
N GLU A 370 -7.71 10.44 4.83
CA GLU A 370 -8.97 10.94 4.26
C GLU A 370 -10.19 10.40 5.03
N MET A 371 -10.15 9.14 5.47
CA MET A 371 -11.17 8.54 6.33
C MET A 371 -11.33 9.30 7.65
N GLU A 372 -10.23 9.66 8.30
CA GLU A 372 -10.25 10.41 9.55
C GLU A 372 -10.95 11.76 9.36
N VAL A 373 -10.62 12.45 8.27
CA VAL A 373 -11.24 13.73 7.93
C VAL A 373 -12.75 13.55 7.68
N ALA A 374 -13.16 12.48 7.01
CA ALA A 374 -14.58 12.17 6.78
C ALA A 374 -15.31 11.81 8.08
N ALA A 375 -14.78 10.86 8.87
CA ALA A 375 -15.36 10.43 10.14
C ALA A 375 -15.53 11.61 11.12
N ARG A 376 -14.56 12.52 11.20
CA ARG A 376 -14.66 13.72 12.05
C ARG A 376 -15.70 14.73 11.56
N ARG A 377 -16.07 14.72 10.29
CA ARG A 377 -17.18 15.54 9.77
C ARG A 377 -18.52 14.91 10.11
N ASP A 378 -18.64 13.59 9.98
CA ASP A 378 -19.89 12.86 10.19
C ASP A 378 -20.24 12.71 11.68
N VAL A 379 -19.25 12.60 12.58
CA VAL A 379 -19.46 12.59 14.05
C VAL A 379 -19.98 13.95 14.59
N VAL A 380 -19.95 15.01 13.77
CA VAL A 380 -20.44 16.36 14.14
C VAL A 380 -21.90 16.58 13.69
N ILE A 381 -22.54 15.59 13.06
CA ILE A 381 -23.97 15.60 12.70
C ILE A 381 -24.70 14.60 13.60
#